data_AF-A0A955DNK4-F1
#
_entry.id   AF-A0A955DNK4-F1
#
_cell.length_a   1.000
_cell.length_b   1.000
_cell.length_c   1.000
_cell.angle_alpha   90.00
_cell.angle_beta   90.00
_cell.angle_gamma   90.00
#
_symmetry.space_group_name_H-M   'P 1'
#
loop_
_entity.id
_entity.type
_entity.pdbx_description
1 polymer ?
#
loop_
_entity_poly.entity_id
_entity_poly.type
_entity_poly.pdbx_seq_one_letter_code
_entity_poly.pdbx_strand_id
1 'polypeptide(L)'
;MRRTETSSFVILTLVVGLAGHACPAGEPWVTLTDETTLRLPVPINDPDVTTEDASEKSYAFADVDLDGDLDLIVARKQPWTSTGRRTNVLLMNEGIAEGHAMNGVLVDRTAEYASLSTVAGDLGFLTPTNDRDIIFADVDNDGDPDIITATALTDNEPSTLSHPRVYINLGHHDGVWLGFRYEDSRIPVMDEGTMGGPRFASVSAGDVTGDGFVDLFFTDFDAGGAQILDYNNRLLVNDGTGHFIDASLTAMGTAFNYGSFLGM
;
A
#
# COMPACT_ATOMS: atom_id res chain seq x y z
N MET A 1 85.13 -27.55 34.28
CA MET A 1 83.94 -26.73 33.99
C MET A 1 82.72 -27.52 34.46
N ARG A 2 82.30 -27.37 35.72
CA ARG A 2 81.09 -28.02 36.27
C ARG A 2 79.94 -27.05 36.09
N ARG A 3 78.92 -27.43 35.31
CA ARG A 3 77.59 -26.79 35.36
C ARG A 3 76.68 -27.69 36.17
N THR A 4 76.35 -27.25 37.37
CA THR A 4 75.24 -27.74 38.19
C THR A 4 73.95 -27.17 37.60
N GLU A 5 73.05 -28.03 37.15
CA GLU A 5 71.68 -27.63 36.83
C GLU A 5 70.84 -27.57 38.11
N THR A 6 70.42 -26.37 38.49
CA THR A 6 69.38 -26.16 39.50
C THR A 6 68.05 -25.97 38.79
N SER A 7 67.17 -26.96 38.93
CA SER A 7 65.80 -26.91 38.44
C SER A 7 64.97 -26.01 39.36
N SER A 8 64.56 -24.84 38.86
CA SER A 8 63.64 -23.94 39.59
C SER A 8 62.22 -24.17 39.12
N PHE A 9 61.37 -24.70 40.00
CA PHE A 9 59.92 -24.76 39.83
C PHE A 9 59.34 -23.35 39.98
N VAL A 10 58.64 -22.86 38.96
CA VAL A 10 57.83 -21.63 39.04
C VAL A 10 56.38 -22.05 39.28
N ILE A 11 55.84 -21.73 40.46
CA ILE A 11 54.42 -21.86 40.74
C ILE A 11 53.73 -20.62 40.17
N LEU A 12 52.92 -20.79 39.13
CA LEU A 12 52.10 -19.73 38.57
C LEU A 12 50.80 -19.64 39.38
N THR A 13 50.69 -18.65 40.26
CA THR A 13 49.45 -18.35 40.96
C THR A 13 48.53 -17.57 40.02
N LEU A 14 47.47 -18.21 39.53
CA LEU A 14 46.42 -17.56 38.74
C LEU A 14 45.52 -16.75 39.69
N VAL A 15 45.62 -15.43 39.66
CA VAL A 15 44.63 -14.55 40.30
C VAL A 15 43.50 -14.32 39.31
N VAL A 16 42.39 -15.00 39.48
CA VAL A 16 41.16 -14.72 38.73
C VAL A 16 40.50 -13.49 39.37
N GLY A 17 40.68 -12.32 38.74
CA GLY A 17 39.90 -11.15 39.07
C GLY A 17 38.48 -11.33 38.56
N LEU A 18 37.49 -11.38 39.46
CA LEU A 18 36.10 -11.19 39.07
C LEU A 18 35.92 -9.73 38.61
N ALA A 19 36.00 -9.50 37.30
CA ALA A 19 35.43 -8.31 36.70
C ALA A 19 33.90 -8.45 36.80
N GLY A 20 33.30 -7.75 37.76
CA GLY A 20 31.85 -7.55 37.78
C GLY A 20 31.46 -6.90 36.47
N HIS A 21 30.76 -7.65 35.61
CA HIS A 21 30.15 -7.07 34.43
C HIS A 21 28.98 -6.23 34.94
N ALA A 22 29.18 -4.92 35.05
CA ALA A 22 28.06 -4.02 35.14
C ALA A 22 27.26 -4.19 33.85
N CYS A 23 26.02 -4.63 33.96
CA CYS A 23 25.08 -4.57 32.85
C CYS A 23 25.07 -3.12 32.36
N PRO A 24 25.36 -2.82 31.07
CA PRO A 24 25.16 -1.47 30.57
C PRO A 24 23.71 -1.10 30.87
N ALA A 25 23.52 0.02 31.58
CA ALA A 25 22.19 0.58 31.76
C ALA A 25 21.55 0.66 30.37
N GLY A 26 20.38 0.05 30.21
CA GLY A 26 19.74 -0.10 28.91
C GLY A 26 19.75 1.23 28.16
N GLU A 27 20.21 1.21 26.91
CA GLU A 27 20.14 2.36 26.01
C GLU A 27 18.76 3.01 26.17
N PRO A 28 18.69 4.34 26.40
CA PRO A 28 17.41 5.00 26.52
C PRO A 28 16.60 4.70 25.26
N TRP A 29 15.32 4.36 25.46
CA TRP A 29 14.36 4.24 24.36
C TRP A 29 14.48 5.45 23.44
N VAL A 30 14.39 5.21 22.13
CA VAL A 30 14.44 6.28 21.12
C VAL A 30 13.47 7.39 21.53
N THR A 31 13.98 8.61 21.69
CA THR A 31 13.14 9.77 21.93
C THR A 31 12.58 10.21 20.59
N LEU A 32 11.27 10.09 20.41
CA LEU A 32 10.57 10.58 19.24
C LEU A 32 10.23 12.06 19.44
N THR A 33 10.48 12.89 18.42
CA THR A 33 10.03 14.28 18.37
C THR A 33 8.83 14.37 17.44
N ASP A 34 7.74 14.98 17.93
CA ASP A 34 6.59 15.28 17.08
C ASP A 34 6.96 16.43 16.14
N GLU A 35 7.11 16.12 14.86
CA GLU A 35 7.35 17.09 13.80
C GLU A 35 6.13 17.27 12.87
N THR A 36 4.94 16.77 13.24
CA THR A 36 3.76 16.73 12.37
C THR A 36 3.46 18.09 11.74
N THR A 37 3.45 19.16 12.54
CA THR A 37 3.19 20.53 12.05
C THR A 37 4.25 21.03 11.07
N LEU A 38 5.49 20.55 11.18
CA LEU A 38 6.59 20.92 10.29
C LEU A 38 6.61 20.07 9.01
N ARG A 39 6.18 18.80 9.11
CA ARG A 39 6.36 17.77 8.09
C ARG A 39 5.12 17.45 7.28
N LEU A 40 3.94 17.81 7.76
CA LEU A 40 2.66 17.60 7.10
C LEU A 40 1.86 18.92 7.12
N PRO A 41 2.22 19.89 6.25
CA PRO A 41 1.50 21.14 6.16
C PRO A 41 0.06 20.94 5.72
N VAL A 42 -0.83 21.76 6.29
CA VAL A 42 -2.25 21.88 5.88
C VAL A 42 -2.43 23.16 5.04
N PRO A 43 -3.45 23.24 4.16
CA PRO A 43 -4.55 22.28 3.96
C PRO A 43 -4.18 21.07 3.10
N ILE A 44 -4.89 19.98 3.35
CA ILE A 44 -4.98 18.78 2.49
C ILE A 44 -6.30 18.89 1.68
N ASN A 45 -6.39 18.19 0.56
CA ASN A 45 -7.46 18.23 -0.44
C ASN A 45 -8.84 17.96 0.15
N ASP A 46 -8.92 17.04 1.12
CA ASP A 46 -10.09 16.85 1.97
C ASP A 46 -9.92 17.66 3.27
N PRO A 47 -10.76 18.68 3.51
CA PRO A 47 -10.70 19.46 4.74
C PRO A 47 -11.01 18.64 6.01
N ASP A 48 -11.57 17.43 5.89
CA ASP A 48 -11.76 16.50 7.02
C ASP A 48 -10.43 15.87 7.47
N VAL A 49 -9.36 15.94 6.67
CA VAL A 49 -8.01 15.45 7.04
C VAL A 49 -7.38 16.42 8.03
N THR A 50 -7.60 16.12 9.31
CA THR A 50 -7.12 16.88 10.46
C THR A 50 -6.64 15.92 11.55
N THR A 51 -6.15 16.45 12.68
CA THR A 51 -5.84 15.63 13.87
C THR A 51 -7.06 14.91 14.44
N GLU A 52 -8.28 15.33 14.05
CA GLU A 52 -9.55 14.73 14.47
C GLU A 52 -10.19 13.87 13.35
N ASP A 53 -9.43 13.56 12.28
CA ASP A 53 -9.94 12.74 11.17
C ASP A 53 -10.24 11.31 11.64
N ALA A 54 -11.51 11.05 11.91
CA ALA A 54 -11.99 9.76 12.36
C ALA A 54 -12.08 8.70 11.25
N SER A 55 -11.88 9.06 9.97
CA SER A 55 -11.99 8.14 8.82
C SER A 55 -11.08 6.92 8.95
N GLU A 56 -11.52 5.76 8.45
CA GLU A 56 -10.63 4.61 8.24
C GLU A 56 -9.64 4.93 7.12
N LYS A 57 -8.39 4.47 7.28
CA LYS A 57 -7.28 4.78 6.37
C LYS A 57 -6.41 3.55 6.14
N SER A 58 -5.87 3.43 4.93
CA SER A 58 -4.71 2.58 4.61
C SER A 58 -3.63 3.45 3.97
N TYR A 59 -2.37 3.05 4.11
CA TYR A 59 -1.20 3.82 3.73
C TYR A 59 -0.24 2.95 2.94
N ALA A 60 0.34 3.50 1.87
CA ALA A 60 1.46 2.90 1.18
C ALA A 60 2.52 3.95 0.82
N PHE A 61 3.78 3.53 0.74
CA PHE A 61 4.92 4.39 0.46
C PHE A 61 5.71 3.84 -0.72
N ALA A 62 6.11 4.71 -1.63
CA ALA A 62 7.01 4.42 -2.74
C ALA A 62 7.68 5.71 -3.19
N ASP A 63 8.84 5.61 -3.83
CA ASP A 63 9.48 6.72 -4.55
C ASP A 63 8.84 6.75 -5.94
N VAL A 64 7.78 7.56 -6.11
CA VAL A 64 6.91 7.47 -7.30
C VAL A 64 7.37 8.35 -8.45
N ASP A 65 8.18 9.37 -8.15
CA ASP A 65 8.82 10.25 -9.12
C ASP A 65 10.33 10.02 -9.25
N LEU A 66 10.85 8.93 -8.65
CA LEU A 66 12.24 8.50 -8.77
C LEU A 66 13.26 9.57 -8.38
N ASP A 67 12.88 10.46 -7.48
CA ASP A 67 13.74 11.52 -6.96
C ASP A 67 14.62 11.06 -5.78
N GLY A 68 14.38 9.83 -5.30
CA GLY A 68 15.10 9.17 -4.23
C GLY A 68 14.39 9.23 -2.87
N ASP A 69 13.25 9.90 -2.79
CA ASP A 69 12.48 10.08 -1.56
C ASP A 69 11.16 9.29 -1.61
N LEU A 70 10.73 8.74 -0.46
CA LEU A 70 9.46 8.03 -0.41
C LEU A 70 8.29 9.00 -0.26
N ASP A 71 7.33 8.88 -1.16
CA ASP A 71 6.02 9.52 -1.13
C ASP A 71 4.99 8.66 -0.39
N LEU A 72 3.80 9.21 -0.17
CA LEU A 72 2.74 8.56 0.59
C LEU A 72 1.38 8.68 -0.11
N ILE A 73 0.72 7.55 -0.32
CA ILE A 73 -0.69 7.51 -0.69
C ILE A 73 -1.56 7.08 0.50
N VAL A 74 -2.73 7.68 0.59
CA VAL A 74 -3.69 7.43 1.67
C VAL A 74 -5.03 7.07 1.08
N ALA A 75 -5.44 5.81 1.23
CA ALA A 75 -6.83 5.42 1.02
C ALA A 75 -7.68 5.89 2.19
N ARG A 76 -8.88 6.40 1.92
CA ARG A 76 -9.79 6.91 2.96
C ARG A 76 -11.21 6.43 2.76
N LYS A 77 -11.89 6.16 3.88
CA LYS A 77 -13.33 5.88 3.91
C LYS A 77 -13.97 6.19 5.26
N GLN A 78 -15.30 6.19 5.32
CA GLN A 78 -15.99 6.32 6.61
C GLN A 78 -15.72 5.11 7.52
N PRO A 79 -15.72 5.30 8.86
CA PRO A 79 -15.47 4.22 9.81
C PRO A 79 -16.51 3.10 9.75
N TRP A 80 -16.08 1.90 10.14
CA TRP A 80 -16.84 0.67 10.18
C TRP A 80 -17.22 0.14 8.78
N THR A 81 -17.98 -0.93 8.76
CA THR A 81 -18.62 -1.49 7.57
C THR A 81 -19.74 -0.54 7.08
N SER A 82 -19.36 0.58 6.47
CA SER A 82 -20.26 1.61 5.97
C SER A 82 -20.12 1.84 4.46
N THR A 83 -21.17 2.32 3.81
CA THR A 83 -21.20 2.65 2.37
C THR A 83 -20.65 4.05 2.06
N GLY A 84 -20.16 4.77 3.07
CA GLY A 84 -19.75 6.16 2.92
C GLY A 84 -18.35 6.33 2.34
N ARG A 85 -18.22 7.31 1.44
CA ARG A 85 -17.04 7.53 0.60
C ARG A 85 -16.22 8.75 1.05
N ARG A 86 -14.93 8.74 0.72
CA ARG A 86 -13.98 9.83 0.91
C ARG A 86 -13.02 9.89 -0.27
N THR A 87 -12.42 11.05 -0.47
CA THR A 87 -11.31 11.18 -1.43
C THR A 87 -10.04 10.59 -0.84
N ASN A 88 -9.22 10.00 -1.70
CA ASN A 88 -7.88 9.55 -1.36
C ASN A 88 -6.91 10.75 -1.42
N VAL A 89 -5.70 10.55 -0.90
CA VAL A 89 -4.67 11.61 -0.83
C VAL A 89 -3.36 11.08 -1.40
N LEU A 90 -2.71 11.88 -2.23
CA LEU A 90 -1.31 11.74 -2.60
C LEU A 90 -0.50 12.85 -1.91
N LEU A 91 0.44 12.45 -1.08
CA LEU A 91 1.38 13.31 -0.38
C LEU A 91 2.78 13.07 -0.96
N MET A 92 3.28 14.06 -1.72
CA MET A 92 4.64 14.01 -2.25
C MET A 92 5.62 14.53 -1.21
N ASN A 93 6.77 13.88 -1.09
CA ASN A 93 7.81 14.28 -0.17
C ASN A 93 8.76 15.29 -0.83
N GLU A 94 8.48 16.59 -0.69
CA GLU A 94 9.23 17.63 -1.41
C GLU A 94 10.49 18.14 -0.67
N GLY A 95 10.97 17.45 0.37
CA GLY A 95 12.07 17.93 1.20
C GLY A 95 13.43 17.40 0.75
N ILE A 96 14.05 18.07 -0.23
CA ILE A 96 15.39 17.72 -0.73
C ILE A 96 16.48 18.53 -0.01
N ALA A 97 17.43 17.85 0.63
CA ALA A 97 18.77 18.42 0.84
C ALA A 97 19.85 17.38 0.50
N GLU A 98 20.80 17.78 -0.34
CA GLU A 98 21.92 16.92 -0.79
C GLU A 98 21.50 15.63 -1.52
N GLY A 99 20.31 15.61 -2.15
CA GLY A 99 19.84 14.47 -2.95
C GLY A 99 19.21 13.33 -2.14
N HIS A 100 18.81 13.60 -0.90
CA HIS A 100 18.06 12.69 -0.02
C HIS A 100 17.06 13.48 0.85
N ALA A 101 16.07 12.78 1.41
CA ALA A 101 15.06 13.24 2.36
C ALA A 101 15.66 13.73 3.70
N MET A 102 16.51 14.74 3.65
CA MET A 102 16.84 15.55 4.81
C MET A 102 15.81 16.66 4.90
N ASN A 103 14.99 16.59 5.94
CA ASN A 103 13.89 17.52 6.16
C ASN A 103 12.71 17.39 5.18
N GLY A 104 12.32 16.15 4.85
CA GLY A 104 11.11 15.83 4.10
C GLY A 104 9.88 16.65 4.52
N VAL A 105 9.04 17.05 3.56
CA VAL A 105 7.75 17.70 3.81
C VAL A 105 6.72 17.03 2.91
N LEU A 106 5.75 16.36 3.51
CA LEU A 106 4.65 15.70 2.83
C LEU A 106 3.62 16.74 2.39
N VAL A 107 3.67 17.10 1.11
CA VAL A 107 2.78 18.10 0.53
C VAL A 107 1.71 17.42 -0.29
N ASP A 108 0.45 17.81 -0.08
CA ASP A 108 -0.64 17.33 -0.91
C ASP A 108 -0.46 17.78 -2.36
N ARG A 109 -0.41 16.78 -3.25
CA ARG A 109 -0.36 16.95 -4.70
C ARG A 109 -1.45 16.16 -5.41
N THR A 110 -2.53 15.83 -4.71
CA THR A 110 -3.60 14.99 -5.24
C THR A 110 -4.26 15.63 -6.46
N ALA A 111 -4.51 16.93 -6.41
CA ALA A 111 -5.15 17.64 -7.52
C ALA A 111 -4.24 17.73 -8.75
N GLU A 112 -2.94 17.87 -8.51
CA GLU A 112 -1.89 18.02 -9.52
C GLU A 112 -1.55 16.69 -10.20
N TYR A 113 -1.39 15.62 -9.41
CA TYR A 113 -0.77 14.39 -9.86
C TYR A 113 -1.62 13.14 -9.66
N ALA A 114 -2.85 13.21 -9.14
CA ALA A 114 -3.71 12.03 -9.00
C ALA A 114 -5.16 12.27 -9.42
N SER A 115 -5.42 13.30 -10.23
CA SER A 115 -6.76 13.68 -10.67
C SER A 115 -7.13 13.22 -12.09
N LEU A 116 -6.17 12.66 -12.83
CA LEU A 116 -6.39 12.20 -14.20
C LEU A 116 -7.18 10.89 -14.23
N SER A 117 -8.05 10.75 -15.23
CA SER A 117 -8.91 9.59 -15.39
C SER A 117 -9.26 9.37 -16.87
N THR A 118 -9.38 8.11 -17.28
CA THR A 118 -9.93 7.75 -18.60
C THR A 118 -11.47 7.74 -18.60
N VAL A 119 -12.11 7.85 -17.43
CA VAL A 119 -13.55 7.82 -17.27
C VAL A 119 -14.12 9.24 -17.28
N ALA A 120 -15.08 9.50 -18.16
CA ALA A 120 -15.68 10.83 -18.29
C ALA A 120 -16.38 11.27 -16.97
N GLY A 121 -15.92 12.39 -16.42
CA GLY A 121 -16.47 12.99 -15.20
C GLY A 121 -15.87 12.46 -13.89
N ASP A 122 -15.01 11.45 -13.95
CA ASP A 122 -14.22 11.00 -12.81
C ASP A 122 -12.97 11.89 -12.64
N LEU A 123 -12.56 12.12 -11.40
CA LEU A 123 -11.47 13.01 -10.99
C LEU A 123 -10.36 12.25 -10.25
N GLY A 124 -10.12 10.98 -10.59
CA GLY A 124 -9.08 10.16 -9.99
C GLY A 124 -9.28 10.00 -8.48
N PHE A 125 -8.26 10.36 -7.69
CA PHE A 125 -8.32 10.37 -6.21
C PHE A 125 -9.34 11.36 -5.64
N LEU A 126 -9.72 12.39 -6.42
CA LEU A 126 -10.73 13.37 -6.01
C LEU A 126 -12.16 12.88 -6.24
N THR A 127 -12.36 11.76 -6.93
CA THR A 127 -13.66 11.05 -6.87
C THR A 127 -13.76 10.32 -5.54
N PRO A 128 -14.78 10.58 -4.70
CA PRO A 128 -14.92 9.85 -3.45
C PRO A 128 -15.18 8.35 -3.68
N THR A 129 -14.31 7.50 -3.16
CA THR A 129 -14.41 6.02 -3.19
C THR A 129 -14.58 5.48 -1.77
N ASN A 130 -14.78 4.16 -1.65
CA ASN A 130 -14.86 3.47 -0.36
C ASN A 130 -13.70 2.47 -0.24
N ASP A 131 -12.48 2.97 -0.42
CA ASP A 131 -11.28 2.14 -0.46
C ASP A 131 -10.84 1.75 0.95
N ARG A 132 -10.68 0.45 1.18
CA ARG A 132 -10.18 -0.12 2.45
C ARG A 132 -8.68 -0.29 2.47
N ASP A 133 -8.10 -0.53 1.31
CA ASP A 133 -6.68 -0.77 1.15
C ASP A 133 -6.15 -0.15 -0.12
N ILE A 134 -4.84 0.10 -0.13
CA ILE A 134 -4.14 0.70 -1.25
C ILE A 134 -2.70 0.23 -1.24
N ILE A 135 -2.18 -0.13 -2.40
CA ILE A 135 -0.80 -0.61 -2.57
C ILE A 135 -0.14 0.04 -3.79
N PHE A 136 1.18 -0.06 -3.82
CA PHE A 136 1.98 0.16 -5.01
C PHE A 136 2.40 -1.17 -5.65
N ALA A 137 2.34 -1.27 -6.97
CA ALA A 137 2.96 -2.32 -7.77
C ALA A 137 3.13 -1.84 -9.22
N ASP A 138 4.24 -2.18 -9.87
CA ASP A 138 4.46 -1.92 -11.30
C ASP A 138 3.67 -2.96 -12.11
N VAL A 139 2.48 -2.59 -12.61
CA VAL A 139 1.55 -3.53 -13.24
C VAL A 139 1.75 -3.65 -14.75
N ASP A 140 2.33 -2.65 -15.40
CA ASP A 140 2.65 -2.72 -16.84
C ASP A 140 4.13 -2.93 -17.15
N ASN A 141 4.94 -3.16 -16.10
CA ASN A 141 6.35 -3.55 -16.14
C ASN A 141 7.22 -2.51 -16.85
N ASP A 142 6.93 -1.23 -16.63
CA ASP A 142 7.67 -0.10 -17.18
C ASP A 142 8.74 0.45 -16.21
N GLY A 143 8.75 -0.06 -14.97
CA GLY A 143 9.68 0.29 -13.91
C GLY A 143 9.17 1.37 -12.95
N ASP A 144 8.03 2.00 -13.24
CA ASP A 144 7.39 3.00 -12.39
C ASP A 144 6.26 2.34 -11.56
N PRO A 145 6.19 2.56 -10.23
CA PRO A 145 5.17 1.91 -9.40
C PRO A 145 3.78 2.51 -9.65
N ASP A 146 2.79 1.66 -9.97
CA ASP A 146 1.38 2.02 -10.11
C ASP A 146 0.60 1.88 -8.80
N ILE A 147 -0.61 2.44 -8.74
CA ILE A 147 -1.47 2.39 -7.56
C ILE A 147 -2.64 1.45 -7.79
N ILE A 148 -2.94 0.59 -6.80
CA ILE A 148 -4.09 -0.31 -6.81
C ILE A 148 -4.90 -0.12 -5.54
N THR A 149 -6.23 0.07 -5.68
CA THR A 149 -7.15 0.21 -4.55
C THR A 149 -7.99 -1.05 -4.31
N ALA A 150 -8.35 -1.32 -3.05
CA ALA A 150 -9.37 -2.31 -2.69
C ALA A 150 -10.66 -1.61 -2.27
N THR A 151 -11.62 -1.51 -3.19
CA THR A 151 -12.91 -0.85 -2.95
C THR A 151 -13.91 -1.79 -2.29
N ALA A 152 -14.72 -1.26 -1.37
CA ALA A 152 -15.73 -2.01 -0.63
C ALA A 152 -17.12 -1.37 -0.68
N LEU A 153 -18.18 -2.14 -0.44
CA LEU A 153 -19.52 -1.65 -0.04
C LEU A 153 -20.08 -0.55 -0.96
N THR A 154 -19.91 -0.71 -2.27
CA THR A 154 -20.29 0.27 -3.28
C THR A 154 -21.30 -0.30 -4.28
N ASP A 155 -22.19 -1.17 -3.79
CA ASP A 155 -23.37 -1.68 -4.51
C ASP A 155 -24.24 -0.53 -5.07
N ASN A 156 -24.87 -0.75 -6.23
CA ASN A 156 -25.70 0.22 -6.98
C ASN A 156 -24.94 1.36 -7.68
N GLU A 157 -23.62 1.25 -7.82
CA GLU A 157 -22.80 2.17 -8.61
C GLU A 157 -22.17 1.47 -9.82
N PRO A 158 -21.81 2.22 -10.88
CA PRO A 158 -21.07 1.65 -12.00
C PRO A 158 -19.75 1.02 -11.53
N SER A 159 -19.25 0.03 -12.29
CA SER A 159 -17.98 -0.64 -12.00
C SER A 159 -16.81 0.33 -11.87
N THR A 160 -16.85 1.45 -12.58
CA THR A 160 -15.87 2.54 -12.48
C THR A 160 -15.73 3.11 -11.06
N LEU A 161 -16.69 2.84 -10.17
CA LEU A 161 -16.70 3.27 -8.78
C LEU A 161 -16.87 2.10 -7.80
N SER A 162 -17.55 1.03 -8.19
CA SER A 162 -17.80 -0.10 -7.28
C SER A 162 -16.66 -1.09 -7.20
N HIS A 163 -15.80 -1.15 -8.22
CA HIS A 163 -14.69 -2.09 -8.33
C HIS A 163 -13.35 -1.43 -7.94
N PRO A 164 -12.31 -2.24 -7.65
CA PRO A 164 -10.93 -1.78 -7.57
C PRO A 164 -10.54 -0.84 -8.71
N ARG A 165 -9.64 0.09 -8.42
CA ARG A 165 -9.08 1.01 -9.40
C ARG A 165 -7.59 0.78 -9.52
N VAL A 166 -7.08 0.89 -10.76
CA VAL A 166 -5.66 0.93 -11.07
C VAL A 166 -5.33 2.31 -11.61
N TYR A 167 -4.35 2.97 -11.01
CA TYR A 167 -3.84 4.25 -11.49
C TYR A 167 -2.42 4.05 -12.01
N ILE A 168 -2.25 4.26 -13.31
CA ILE A 168 -0.97 4.10 -13.99
C ILE A 168 -0.09 5.31 -13.72
N ASN A 169 1.14 5.07 -13.29
CA ASN A 169 2.17 6.08 -13.20
C ASN A 169 2.57 6.49 -14.62
N LEU A 170 2.43 7.77 -14.96
CA LEU A 170 2.70 8.25 -16.31
C LEU A 170 4.19 8.52 -16.56
N GLY A 171 5.02 8.23 -15.56
CA GLY A 171 6.46 8.39 -15.60
C GLY A 171 6.90 9.82 -15.88
N HIS A 172 8.10 9.94 -16.44
CA HIS A 172 8.71 11.21 -16.79
C HIS A 172 8.61 11.53 -18.26
N HIS A 173 8.23 12.77 -18.57
CA HIS A 173 8.38 13.34 -19.90
C HIS A 173 9.20 14.63 -19.84
N ASP A 174 10.29 14.70 -20.60
CA ASP A 174 11.24 15.82 -20.60
C ASP A 174 11.73 16.21 -19.20
N GLY A 175 11.92 15.23 -18.32
CA GLY A 175 12.40 15.41 -16.95
C GLY A 175 11.34 15.92 -15.97
N VAL A 176 10.06 15.88 -16.35
CA VAL A 176 8.93 16.24 -15.48
C VAL A 176 8.10 14.99 -15.24
N TRP A 177 7.87 14.65 -13.96
CA TRP A 177 6.94 13.61 -13.57
C TRP A 177 5.50 14.01 -13.87
N LEU A 178 4.73 13.10 -14.47
CA LEU A 178 3.40 13.38 -15.00
C LEU A 178 2.26 12.95 -14.07
N GLY A 179 2.57 12.31 -12.94
CA GLY A 179 1.59 11.81 -11.99
C GLY A 179 0.88 10.54 -12.44
N PHE A 180 -0.27 10.29 -11.84
CA PHE A 180 -1.08 9.09 -11.99
C PHE A 180 -2.35 9.34 -12.79
N ARG A 181 -2.77 8.34 -13.57
CA ARG A 181 -4.06 8.32 -14.28
C ARG A 181 -4.84 7.07 -13.93
N TYR A 182 -6.07 7.24 -13.44
CA TYR A 182 -7.01 6.12 -13.32
C TYR A 182 -7.37 5.55 -14.70
N GLU A 183 -7.17 4.25 -14.88
CA GLU A 183 -7.52 3.52 -16.09
C GLU A 183 -8.51 2.38 -15.80
N ASP A 184 -9.80 2.61 -16.04
CA ASP A 184 -10.88 1.66 -15.75
C ASP A 184 -10.70 0.29 -16.42
N SER A 185 -10.21 0.27 -17.66
CA SER A 185 -10.06 -0.95 -18.45
C SER A 185 -9.02 -1.95 -17.89
N ARG A 186 -8.26 -1.57 -16.86
CA ARG A 186 -7.25 -2.42 -16.24
C ARG A 186 -7.91 -3.53 -15.41
N ILE A 187 -8.99 -3.20 -14.68
CA ILE A 187 -9.73 -4.16 -13.87
C ILE A 187 -10.89 -4.73 -14.71
N PRO A 188 -11.04 -6.07 -14.78
CA PRO A 188 -12.17 -6.67 -15.48
C PRO A 188 -13.46 -6.38 -14.73
N VAL A 189 -14.55 -6.21 -15.46
CA VAL A 189 -15.89 -6.26 -14.86
C VAL A 189 -16.12 -7.68 -14.37
N MET A 190 -16.21 -7.86 -13.05
CA MET A 190 -16.31 -9.20 -12.44
C MET A 190 -17.74 -9.77 -12.50
N ASP A 191 -18.75 -8.93 -12.79
CA ASP A 191 -20.16 -9.31 -12.87
C ASP A 191 -21.00 -8.36 -13.74
N GLU A 192 -21.01 -8.60 -15.05
CA GLU A 192 -21.79 -7.76 -15.95
C GLU A 192 -23.30 -7.75 -15.60
N GLY A 193 -23.83 -6.54 -15.37
CA GLY A 193 -25.28 -6.29 -15.31
C GLY A 193 -25.94 -6.44 -13.95
N THR A 194 -25.21 -6.74 -12.86
CA THR A 194 -25.83 -6.88 -11.53
C THR A 194 -25.79 -5.61 -10.69
N MET A 195 -24.96 -4.61 -11.05
CA MET A 195 -24.69 -3.41 -10.24
C MET A 195 -24.14 -3.76 -8.83
N GLY A 196 -23.58 -4.96 -8.67
CA GLY A 196 -22.87 -5.35 -7.47
C GLY A 196 -21.60 -4.53 -7.27
N GLY A 197 -21.19 -4.41 -6.01
CA GLY A 197 -19.88 -3.94 -5.64
C GLY A 197 -19.19 -4.96 -4.75
N PRO A 198 -17.92 -5.34 -5.03
CA PRO A 198 -17.15 -6.17 -4.12
C PRO A 198 -17.05 -5.56 -2.72
N ARG A 199 -16.76 -6.41 -1.73
CA ARG A 199 -16.48 -6.01 -0.35
C ARG A 199 -15.04 -6.37 -0.04
N PHE A 200 -14.10 -5.85 -0.82
CA PHE A 200 -12.70 -6.16 -0.60
C PHE A 200 -12.16 -5.47 0.65
N ALA A 201 -11.43 -6.23 1.45
CA ALA A 201 -10.73 -5.77 2.65
C ALA A 201 -9.30 -5.34 2.37
N SER A 202 -8.63 -6.01 1.43
CA SER A 202 -7.21 -5.84 1.16
C SER A 202 -6.88 -6.32 -0.26
N VAL A 203 -5.75 -5.83 -0.77
CA VAL A 203 -5.15 -6.24 -2.03
C VAL A 203 -3.67 -6.58 -1.80
N SER A 204 -3.15 -7.57 -2.53
CA SER A 204 -1.73 -7.91 -2.58
C SER A 204 -1.32 -8.16 -4.02
N ALA A 205 -0.10 -7.73 -4.36
CA ALA A 205 0.47 -7.93 -5.69
C ALA A 205 1.63 -8.95 -5.66
N GLY A 206 1.74 -9.77 -6.70
CA GLY A 206 2.86 -10.67 -6.90
C GLY A 206 2.68 -11.57 -8.13
N ASP A 207 3.79 -11.96 -8.76
CA ASP A 207 3.79 -12.86 -9.92
C ASP A 207 3.49 -14.30 -9.45
N VAL A 208 2.23 -14.74 -9.58
CA VAL A 208 1.81 -16.09 -9.16
C VAL A 208 1.89 -17.09 -10.32
N THR A 209 2.04 -16.62 -11.55
CA THR A 209 2.14 -17.47 -12.74
C THR A 209 3.58 -17.81 -13.13
N GLY A 210 4.55 -17.01 -12.66
CA GLY A 210 5.96 -17.08 -13.01
C GLY A 210 6.29 -16.48 -14.38
N ASP A 211 5.45 -15.59 -14.91
CA ASP A 211 5.60 -14.98 -16.24
C ASP A 211 6.31 -13.62 -16.23
N GLY A 212 6.64 -13.11 -15.05
CA GLY A 212 7.34 -11.85 -14.84
C GLY A 212 6.43 -10.63 -14.70
N PHE A 213 5.11 -10.80 -14.70
CA PHE A 213 4.14 -9.72 -14.47
C PHE A 213 3.43 -9.91 -13.13
N VAL A 214 3.20 -8.81 -12.42
CA VAL A 214 2.54 -8.88 -11.12
C VAL A 214 1.05 -9.16 -11.29
N ASP A 215 0.54 -10.16 -10.57
CA ASP A 215 -0.89 -10.47 -10.45
C ASP A 215 -1.47 -9.83 -9.18
N LEU A 216 -2.80 -9.73 -9.08
CA LEU A 216 -3.48 -9.13 -7.94
C LEU A 216 -4.37 -10.14 -7.22
N PHE A 217 -4.25 -10.20 -5.89
CA PHE A 217 -5.14 -10.97 -5.03
C PHE A 217 -5.90 -10.06 -4.08
N PHE A 218 -7.24 -10.12 -4.14
CA PHE A 218 -8.15 -9.38 -3.29
C PHE A 218 -8.83 -10.31 -2.29
N THR A 219 -8.88 -9.90 -1.02
CA THR A 219 -9.65 -10.62 0.00
C THR A 219 -11.01 -9.96 0.21
N ASP A 220 -12.10 -10.72 0.21
CA ASP A 220 -13.45 -10.25 0.58
C ASP A 220 -13.75 -10.58 2.05
N PHE A 221 -14.54 -9.76 2.72
CA PHE A 221 -14.87 -9.93 4.13
C PHE A 221 -16.33 -10.32 4.42
N ASP A 222 -17.13 -10.63 3.41
CA ASP A 222 -18.50 -11.17 3.55
C ASP A 222 -19.29 -10.49 4.67
N ALA A 223 -19.28 -9.15 4.69
CA ALA A 223 -20.17 -8.47 5.61
C ALA A 223 -21.59 -8.77 5.15
N GLY A 224 -22.43 -9.38 5.97
CA GLY A 224 -23.84 -9.60 5.63
C GLY A 224 -24.61 -8.32 5.29
N GLY A 225 -25.90 -8.45 4.97
CA GLY A 225 -26.78 -7.33 4.62
C GLY A 225 -27.33 -7.43 3.20
N ALA A 226 -27.77 -6.30 2.63
CA ALA A 226 -28.34 -6.22 1.28
C ALA A 226 -27.26 -6.21 0.18
N GLN A 227 -26.26 -7.09 0.28
CA GLN A 227 -25.26 -7.28 -0.77
C GLN A 227 -25.94 -7.86 -2.01
N ILE A 228 -25.66 -7.29 -3.19
CA ILE A 228 -26.27 -7.76 -4.44
C ILE A 228 -25.61 -9.05 -4.90
N LEU A 229 -24.29 -9.09 -4.86
CA LEU A 229 -23.47 -10.23 -5.23
C LEU A 229 -22.33 -10.42 -4.24
N ASP A 230 -22.14 -11.66 -3.81
CA ASP A 230 -20.94 -12.07 -3.10
C ASP A 230 -19.82 -12.34 -4.12
N TYR A 231 -18.76 -11.53 -4.05
CA TYR A 231 -17.62 -11.67 -4.94
C TYR A 231 -16.63 -12.71 -4.44
N ASN A 232 -16.62 -13.09 -3.16
CA ASN A 232 -15.55 -13.88 -2.55
C ASN A 232 -14.16 -13.25 -2.82
N ASN A 233 -13.10 -13.94 -2.42
CA ASN A 233 -11.75 -13.54 -2.78
C ASN A 233 -11.56 -13.59 -4.30
N ARG A 234 -10.75 -12.67 -4.84
CA ARG A 234 -10.46 -12.64 -6.28
C ARG A 234 -8.97 -12.72 -6.56
N LEU A 235 -8.59 -13.59 -7.49
CA LEU A 235 -7.27 -13.59 -8.11
C LEU A 235 -7.42 -13.07 -9.53
N LEU A 236 -6.82 -11.92 -9.79
CA LEU A 236 -6.78 -11.31 -11.11
C LEU A 236 -5.37 -11.46 -11.67
N VAL A 237 -5.24 -12.21 -12.75
CA VAL A 237 -3.95 -12.48 -13.42
C VAL A 237 -3.71 -11.43 -14.49
N ASN A 238 -2.50 -10.90 -14.52
CA ASN A 238 -2.06 -9.92 -15.50
C ASN A 238 -1.87 -10.58 -16.87
N ASP A 239 -2.31 -9.93 -17.95
CA ASP A 239 -2.17 -10.43 -19.31
C ASP A 239 -0.81 -10.11 -19.96
N GLY A 240 0.10 -9.51 -19.19
CA GLY A 240 1.41 -9.05 -19.63
C GLY A 240 1.44 -7.61 -20.11
N THR A 241 0.32 -6.89 -19.99
CA THR A 241 0.23 -5.47 -20.38
C THR A 241 -0.33 -4.59 -19.27
N GLY A 242 -0.54 -5.12 -18.06
CA GLY A 242 -1.20 -4.44 -16.95
C GLY A 242 -2.73 -4.49 -17.02
N HIS A 243 -3.30 -5.29 -17.93
CA HIS A 243 -4.73 -5.59 -17.93
C HIS A 243 -4.97 -6.93 -17.26
N PHE A 244 -6.00 -7.00 -16.43
CA PHE A 244 -6.21 -8.17 -15.59
C PHE A 244 -7.39 -9.04 -16.05
N ILE A 245 -7.24 -10.34 -15.88
CA ILE A 245 -8.24 -11.37 -16.15
C ILE A 245 -8.61 -12.03 -14.83
N ASP A 246 -9.91 -12.17 -14.55
CA ASP A 246 -10.36 -12.93 -13.38
C ASP A 246 -10.05 -14.43 -13.56
N ALA A 247 -9.02 -14.89 -12.83
CA ALA A 247 -8.56 -16.26 -12.80
C ALA A 247 -9.04 -17.00 -11.54
N SER A 248 -9.97 -16.41 -10.78
CA SER A 248 -10.32 -16.90 -9.44
C SER A 248 -10.79 -18.34 -9.49
N LEU A 249 -11.74 -18.65 -10.37
CA LEU A 249 -12.29 -20.00 -10.50
C LEU A 249 -11.27 -21.00 -11.07
N THR A 250 -10.47 -20.59 -12.06
CA THR A 250 -9.55 -21.48 -12.77
C THR A 250 -8.30 -21.80 -11.95
N ALA A 251 -7.79 -20.84 -11.18
CA ALA A 251 -6.58 -20.99 -10.37
C ALA A 251 -6.86 -21.45 -8.94
N MET A 252 -7.88 -20.90 -8.27
CA MET A 252 -8.18 -21.21 -6.86
C MET A 252 -9.23 -22.31 -6.70
N GLY A 253 -10.01 -22.60 -7.74
CA GLY A 253 -11.07 -23.61 -7.71
C GLY A 253 -12.29 -23.18 -6.90
N THR A 254 -13.32 -24.03 -6.87
CA THR A 254 -14.61 -23.67 -6.25
C THR A 254 -14.52 -23.52 -4.74
N ALA A 255 -13.62 -24.22 -4.04
CA ALA A 255 -13.59 -24.17 -2.57
C ALA A 255 -13.23 -22.79 -1.98
N PHE A 256 -12.53 -21.94 -2.73
CA PHE A 256 -12.14 -20.58 -2.33
C PHE A 256 -13.03 -19.49 -2.93
N ASN A 257 -13.95 -19.87 -3.82
CA ASN A 257 -14.87 -18.99 -4.53
C ASN A 257 -16.35 -19.32 -4.24
N TYR A 258 -16.61 -20.22 -3.28
CA TYR A 258 -17.96 -20.68 -2.94
C TYR A 258 -18.21 -20.55 -1.45
N GLY A 259 -18.97 -19.52 -1.10
CA GLY A 259 -20.08 -19.60 -0.16
C GLY A 259 -21.42 -19.79 -0.87
N SER A 260 -21.55 -20.69 -1.87
CA SER A 260 -22.91 -21.02 -2.31
C SER A 260 -23.65 -21.61 -1.10
N PHE A 261 -24.72 -20.95 -0.71
CA PHE A 261 -25.84 -21.55 0.01
C PHE A 261 -26.23 -22.85 -0.72
N LEU A 262 -25.60 -23.96 -0.34
CA LEU A 262 -26.06 -25.31 -0.64
C LEU A 262 -26.60 -25.87 0.67
N GLY A 263 -27.86 -25.54 0.95
CA GLY A 263 -28.73 -26.31 1.84
C GLY A 263 -29.07 -25.66 3.18
N MET A 264 -30.13 -24.84 3.18
CA MET A 264 -31.33 -25.06 4.02
C MET A 264 -32.52 -24.28 3.46
#